data_AF-A0A2N6GB74-F1
#
_entry.id   AF-A0A2N6GB74-F1
#
_cell.length_a   1.000
_cell.length_b   1.000
_cell.length_c   1.000
_cell.angle_alpha   90.00
_cell.angle_beta   90.00
_cell.angle_gamma   90.00
#
_symmetry.space_group_name_H-M   'P 1'
#
loop_
_entity.id
_entity.type
_entity.pdbx_description
1 polymer ?
#
loop_
_entity_poly.entity_id
_entity_poly.type
_entity_poly.pdbx_seq_one_letter_code
_entity_poly.pdbx_strand_id
1 'polypeptide(L)'
;MSWRETLGVAPSTETHYAHNSQNTQKPTELGNCADITDSAYRDSEQESSKLLETLADACLGLDITPVEVKEALAPEDIDDWHNDAISVDTLAAFARSLVQRREMNQGKRPNHYTERATCKHCGPVWLWFSGEVLGCPWCWNRAAVRPIPRPCSVHCGECLHFERIGHPHLGHCTKGEPEAIAGLWDTDRRYCERFLPNPQQTNNNQPRPAKAET
;
A
#
# COMPACT_ATOMS: atom_id res chain seq x y z
N MET A 1 6.35 5.07 -5.97
CA MET A 1 5.15 4.39 -6.51
C MET A 1 4.54 5.39 -7.46
N SER A 2 4.32 5.01 -8.71
CA SER A 2 3.73 5.93 -9.69
C SER A 2 2.25 6.20 -9.36
N TRP A 3 1.73 7.35 -9.78
CA TRP A 3 0.29 7.64 -9.73
C TRP A 3 -0.54 6.52 -10.39
N ARG A 4 -0.02 5.91 -11.46
CA ARG A 4 -0.67 4.81 -12.20
C ARG A 4 -0.83 3.57 -11.34
N GLU A 5 0.22 3.20 -10.61
CA GLU A 5 0.21 2.07 -9.67
C GLU A 5 -0.77 2.34 -8.52
N THR A 6 -0.81 3.59 -8.04
CA THR A 6 -1.62 3.99 -6.89
C THR A 6 -3.11 4.03 -7.23
N LEU A 7 -3.47 4.51 -8.43
CA LEU A 7 -4.84 4.61 -8.90
C LEU A 7 -5.31 3.36 -9.66
N GLY A 8 -4.44 2.38 -9.89
CA GLY A 8 -4.76 1.16 -10.64
C GLY A 8 -5.00 1.40 -12.13
N VAL A 9 -4.41 2.46 -12.69
CA VAL A 9 -4.48 2.76 -14.13
C VAL A 9 -3.42 1.93 -14.85
N ALA A 10 -3.86 1.08 -15.79
CA ALA A 10 -2.93 0.28 -16.58
C ALA A 10 -1.96 1.19 -17.37
N PRO A 11 -0.66 0.85 -17.46
CA PRO A 11 0.25 1.59 -18.31
C PRO A 11 -0.23 1.51 -19.76
N SER A 12 -0.43 2.66 -20.39
CA SER A 12 -0.69 2.75 -21.82
C SER A 12 0.49 2.09 -22.53
N THR A 13 0.24 1.03 -23.30
CA THR A 13 1.23 0.41 -24.18
C THR A 13 1.51 1.35 -25.35
N GLU A 14 2.21 2.45 -25.11
CA GLU A 14 2.82 3.22 -26.19
C GLU A 14 4.16 2.59 -26.54
N THR A 15 4.18 2.00 -27.72
CA THR A 15 5.35 1.44 -28.40
C THR A 15 6.50 2.46 -28.43
N HIS A 16 7.58 2.13 -27.72
CA HIS A 16 8.89 2.74 -27.92
C HIS A 16 9.27 2.65 -29.41
N TYR A 17 9.20 3.77 -30.14
CA TYR A 17 9.83 3.87 -31.44
C TYR A 17 11.35 3.92 -31.24
N ALA A 18 12.05 3.00 -31.90
CA ALA A 18 13.50 2.96 -31.96
C ALA A 18 14.02 4.20 -32.70
N HIS A 19 14.59 5.17 -31.99
CA HIS A 19 15.29 6.28 -32.61
C HIS A 19 16.72 5.83 -32.97
N ASN A 20 16.93 5.62 -34.26
CA ASN A 20 18.23 5.36 -34.86
C ASN A 20 19.08 6.64 -34.80
N SER A 21 20.33 6.55 -34.34
CA SER A 21 21.26 7.69 -34.29
C SER A 21 22.54 7.37 -35.04
N GLN A 22 22.63 7.91 -36.25
CA GLN A 22 23.89 8.14 -36.95
C GLN A 22 23.84 9.53 -37.57
N ASN A 23 24.65 10.46 -37.06
CA ASN A 23 25.61 11.12 -37.94
C ASN A 23 26.69 11.87 -37.18
N THR A 24 27.90 11.67 -37.66
CA THR A 24 29.15 12.32 -37.26
C THR A 24 29.30 13.61 -38.05
N GLN A 25 29.61 14.74 -37.40
CA GLN A 25 30.51 15.76 -37.93
C GLN A 25 30.90 16.82 -36.87
N LYS A 26 32.19 17.16 -36.88
CA LYS A 26 32.93 18.23 -36.17
C LYS A 26 33.96 18.75 -37.21
N PRO A 27 34.67 19.90 -37.09
CA PRO A 27 34.59 21.09 -36.21
C PRO A 27 34.43 22.40 -37.06
N THR A 28 34.35 23.64 -36.52
CA THR A 28 35.52 24.49 -36.15
C THR A 28 35.07 25.90 -35.70
N GLU A 29 35.70 26.36 -34.60
CA GLU A 29 36.08 27.72 -34.14
C GLU A 29 35.12 28.91 -33.90
N LEU A 30 35.25 29.38 -32.65
CA LEU A 30 35.56 30.76 -32.20
C LEU A 30 34.49 31.84 -32.36
N GLY A 31 33.81 32.13 -31.25
CA GLY A 31 33.07 33.36 -31.03
C GLY A 31 32.64 33.46 -29.57
N ASN A 32 33.08 34.52 -28.90
CA ASN A 32 32.73 34.88 -27.52
C ASN A 32 31.24 34.66 -27.18
N CYS A 33 30.96 34.04 -26.04
CA CYS A 33 29.77 34.29 -25.21
C CYS A 33 30.05 33.79 -23.79
N ALA A 34 30.51 34.70 -22.93
CA ALA A 34 30.15 34.63 -21.52
C ALA A 34 28.69 35.10 -21.39
N ASP A 35 27.97 34.58 -20.39
CA ASP A 35 26.57 34.86 -20.02
C ASP A 35 25.45 34.11 -20.74
N ILE A 36 25.44 32.76 -20.68
CA ILE A 36 24.17 32.01 -20.68
C ILE A 36 24.32 30.77 -19.78
N THR A 37 24.26 30.96 -18.47
CA THR A 37 24.15 29.83 -17.51
C THR A 37 23.08 30.05 -16.44
N ASP A 38 22.24 31.08 -16.60
CA ASP A 38 21.23 31.49 -15.61
C ASP A 38 19.77 31.29 -16.07
N SER A 39 19.54 30.88 -17.34
CA SER A 39 18.17 30.72 -17.86
C SER A 39 17.51 29.40 -17.44
N ALA A 40 18.25 28.29 -17.48
CA ALA A 40 17.70 26.96 -17.17
C ALA A 40 17.30 26.80 -15.69
N TYR A 41 17.89 27.58 -14.80
CA TYR A 41 17.60 27.52 -13.36
C TYR A 41 16.24 28.16 -13.03
N ARG A 42 15.92 29.32 -13.63
CA ARG A 42 14.65 30.04 -13.37
C ARG A 42 13.41 29.27 -13.83
N ASP A 43 13.52 28.52 -14.92
CA ASP A 43 12.40 27.74 -15.45
C ASP A 43 12.02 26.62 -14.46
N SER A 44 13.00 25.97 -13.84
CA SER A 44 12.77 24.88 -12.88
C SER A 44 12.07 25.31 -11.58
N GLU A 45 12.42 26.49 -11.03
CA GLU A 45 11.77 27.02 -9.82
C GLU A 45 10.34 27.48 -10.09
N GLN A 46 10.11 28.06 -11.27
CA GLN A 46 8.78 28.49 -11.71
C GLN A 46 7.84 27.30 -11.95
N GLU A 47 8.32 26.25 -12.62
CA GLU A 47 7.59 25.00 -12.82
C GLU A 47 7.24 24.31 -11.50
N SER A 48 8.22 24.22 -10.59
CA SER A 48 7.99 23.69 -9.24
C SER A 48 6.92 24.50 -8.48
N SER A 49 6.91 25.82 -8.65
CA SER A 49 5.91 26.69 -8.00
C SER A 49 4.50 26.46 -8.56
N LYS A 50 4.37 26.32 -9.89
CA LYS A 50 3.09 26.04 -10.55
C LYS A 50 2.53 24.66 -10.18
N LEU A 51 3.39 23.65 -10.06
CA LEU A 51 2.99 22.33 -9.59
C LEU A 51 2.47 22.40 -8.15
N LEU A 52 3.18 23.09 -7.26
CA LEU A 52 2.77 23.24 -5.87
C LEU A 52 1.44 23.99 -5.72
N GLU A 53 1.18 25.00 -6.55
CA GLU A 53 -0.11 25.69 -6.59
C GLU A 53 -1.24 24.74 -7.02
N THR A 54 -1.02 23.97 -8.09
CA THR A 54 -1.99 22.96 -8.56
C THR A 54 -2.24 21.88 -7.50
N LEU A 55 -1.19 21.46 -6.80
CA LEU A 55 -1.29 20.50 -5.71
C LEU A 55 -2.00 21.09 -4.49
N ALA A 56 -1.92 22.41 -4.25
CA ALA A 56 -2.69 23.08 -3.20
C ALA A 56 -4.19 22.94 -3.43
N ASP A 57 -4.64 23.13 -4.67
CA ASP A 57 -6.04 22.90 -5.04
C ASP A 57 -6.43 21.43 -4.90
N ALA A 58 -5.57 20.51 -5.35
CA ALA A 58 -5.80 19.07 -5.24
C ALA A 58 -5.87 18.55 -3.78
N CYS A 59 -5.19 19.24 -2.86
CA CYS A 59 -5.17 18.90 -1.43
C CYS A 59 -6.28 19.56 -0.61
N LEU A 60 -7.13 20.39 -1.22
CA LEU A 60 -8.15 21.16 -0.50
C LEU A 60 -9.06 20.24 0.33
N GLY A 61 -9.10 20.47 1.66
CA GLY A 61 -9.92 19.72 2.60
C GLY A 61 -9.36 18.35 3.00
N LEU A 62 -8.12 18.03 2.61
CA LEU A 62 -7.43 16.79 2.98
C LEU A 62 -6.37 17.04 4.06
N ASP A 63 -6.11 16.02 4.90
CA ASP A 63 -5.02 16.03 5.90
C ASP A 63 -3.68 15.62 5.28
N ILE A 64 -3.28 16.35 4.23
CA ILE A 64 -2.01 16.19 3.51
C ILE A 64 -1.61 17.54 2.89
N THR A 65 -0.31 17.83 2.89
CA THR A 65 0.22 19.06 2.31
C THR A 65 0.61 18.86 0.83
N PRO A 66 0.61 19.93 0.02
CA PRO A 66 1.05 19.87 -1.38
C PRO A 66 2.49 19.37 -1.53
N VAL A 67 3.35 19.70 -0.57
CA VAL A 67 4.75 19.25 -0.54
C VAL A 67 4.82 17.74 -0.34
N GLU A 68 4.04 17.18 0.58
CA GLU A 68 4.01 15.72 0.79
C GLU A 68 3.47 14.98 -0.44
N VAL A 69 2.49 15.54 -1.16
CA VAL A 69 2.02 14.95 -2.41
C VAL A 69 3.10 15.01 -3.49
N LYS A 70 3.79 16.16 -3.62
CA LYS A 70 4.91 16.31 -4.56
C LYS A 70 6.03 15.30 -4.27
N GLU A 71 6.40 15.12 -3.01
CA GLU A 71 7.42 14.15 -2.59
C GLU A 71 7.02 12.69 -2.86
N ALA A 72 5.72 12.41 -2.96
CA ALA A 72 5.20 11.09 -3.27
C ALA A 72 5.10 10.79 -4.78
N LEU A 73 5.07 11.83 -5.63
CA LEU A 73 5.08 11.68 -7.08
C LEU A 73 6.44 11.18 -7.56
N ALA A 74 6.43 10.23 -8.49
CA ALA A 74 7.66 9.85 -9.19
C ALA A 74 8.08 10.97 -10.17
N PRO A 75 9.36 11.10 -10.54
CA PRO A 75 9.80 12.07 -11.54
C PRO A 75 9.00 11.98 -12.84
N GLU A 76 8.67 10.76 -13.27
CA GLU A 76 7.89 10.52 -14.50
C GLU A 76 6.44 11.01 -14.36
N ASP A 77 5.89 10.97 -13.14
CA ASP A 77 4.56 11.50 -12.86
C ASP A 77 4.56 13.05 -12.93
N ILE A 78 5.68 13.68 -12.55
CA ILE A 78 5.86 15.14 -12.68
C ILE A 78 5.97 15.51 -14.16
N ASP A 79 6.71 14.74 -14.96
CA ASP A 79 6.81 14.95 -16.41
C ASP A 79 5.46 14.75 -17.10
N ASP A 80 4.71 13.70 -16.73
CA ASP A 80 3.36 13.46 -17.22
C ASP A 80 2.43 14.65 -16.91
N TRP A 81 2.55 15.28 -15.75
CA TRP A 81 1.79 16.50 -15.42
C TRP A 81 2.19 17.70 -16.29
N HIS A 82 3.48 17.92 -16.53
CA HIS A 82 3.95 19.00 -17.39
C HIS A 82 3.44 18.86 -18.84
N ASN A 83 3.26 17.62 -19.30
CA ASN A 83 2.76 17.29 -20.62
C ASN A 83 1.21 17.20 -20.68
N ASP A 84 0.50 17.68 -19.65
CA ASP A 84 -0.95 17.62 -19.51
C ASP A 84 -1.53 16.17 -19.58
N ALA A 85 -0.71 15.14 -19.39
CA ALA A 85 -1.14 13.75 -19.36
C ALA A 85 -1.80 13.36 -18.02
N ILE A 86 -1.57 14.15 -16.97
CA ILE A 86 -2.23 14.04 -15.67
C ILE A 86 -3.07 15.28 -15.42
N SER A 87 -4.39 15.07 -15.31
CA SER A 87 -5.33 16.13 -14.93
C SER A 87 -5.23 16.50 -13.44
N VAL A 88 -5.71 17.69 -13.09
CA VAL A 88 -5.87 18.11 -11.68
C VAL A 88 -6.75 17.14 -10.88
N ASP A 89 -7.81 16.59 -11.50
CA ASP A 89 -8.68 15.59 -10.87
C ASP A 89 -7.91 14.30 -10.54
N THR A 90 -6.98 13.90 -11.42
CA THR A 90 -6.08 12.76 -11.18
C THR A 90 -5.15 13.04 -10.00
N LEU A 91 -4.57 14.25 -9.92
CA LEU A 91 -3.76 14.66 -8.76
C LEU A 91 -4.58 14.66 -7.46
N ALA A 92 -5.82 15.14 -7.49
CA ALA A 92 -6.71 15.12 -6.34
C ALA A 92 -7.08 13.69 -5.92
N ALA A 93 -7.31 12.78 -6.87
CA ALA A 93 -7.53 11.36 -6.59
C ALA A 93 -6.29 10.70 -5.98
N PHE A 94 -5.10 11.07 -6.46
CA PHE A 94 -3.83 10.61 -5.90
C PHE A 94 -3.63 11.10 -4.46
N ALA A 95 -3.87 12.39 -4.19
CA ALA A 95 -3.79 12.97 -2.84
C ALA A 95 -4.73 12.26 -1.85
N ARG A 96 -6.00 12.00 -2.25
CA ARG A 96 -6.94 11.20 -1.44
C ARG A 96 -6.44 9.79 -1.16
N SER A 97 -5.82 9.15 -2.16
CA SER A 97 -5.26 7.81 -2.03
C SER A 97 -4.08 7.77 -1.05
N LEU A 98 -3.25 8.83 -1.00
CA LEU A 98 -2.16 8.97 -0.03
C LEU A 98 -2.69 9.13 1.40
N VAL A 99 -3.71 9.97 1.61
CA VAL A 99 -4.37 10.12 2.92
C VAL A 99 -4.93 8.79 3.39
N GLN A 100 -5.70 8.13 2.54
CA GLN A 100 -6.25 6.81 2.86
C GLN A 100 -5.14 5.80 3.18
N ARG A 101 -4.04 5.81 2.41
CA ARG A 101 -2.91 4.92 2.67
C ARG A 101 -2.24 5.20 4.02
N ARG A 102 -2.13 6.47 4.43
CA ARG A 102 -1.64 6.88 5.76
C ARG A 102 -2.56 6.36 6.86
N GLU A 103 -3.86 6.53 6.73
CA GLU A 103 -4.84 6.00 7.69
C GLU A 103 -4.75 4.48 7.81
N MET A 104 -4.67 3.79 6.67
CA MET A 104 -4.51 2.34 6.65
C MET A 104 -3.20 1.90 7.29
N ASN A 105 -2.09 2.60 7.06
CA ASN A 105 -0.82 2.32 7.76
C ASN A 105 -0.94 2.41 9.29
N GLN A 106 -1.86 3.23 9.81
CA GLN A 106 -2.17 3.35 11.23
C GLN A 106 -3.17 2.30 11.73
N GLY A 107 -3.61 1.37 10.88
CA GLY A 107 -4.63 0.37 11.21
C GLY A 107 -6.07 0.89 11.14
N LYS A 108 -6.30 2.12 10.64
CA LYS A 108 -7.65 2.68 10.51
C LYS A 108 -8.32 2.15 9.25
N ARG A 109 -9.48 1.52 9.42
CA ARG A 109 -10.31 1.00 8.34
C ARG A 109 -10.94 2.15 7.53
N PRO A 110 -10.72 2.23 6.20
CA PRO A 110 -11.44 3.18 5.36
C PRO A 110 -12.96 2.96 5.41
N ASN A 111 -13.76 4.02 5.34
CA ASN A 111 -15.22 3.94 5.51
C ASN A 111 -15.92 3.05 4.47
N HIS A 112 -15.38 2.96 3.26
CA HIS A 112 -15.94 2.13 2.17
C HIS A 112 -15.49 0.67 2.22
N TYR A 113 -14.61 0.28 3.16
CA TYR A 113 -14.26 -1.13 3.38
C TYR A 113 -15.28 -1.75 4.34
N THR A 114 -16.45 -2.08 3.80
CA THR A 114 -17.62 -2.56 4.57
C THR A 114 -17.78 -4.07 4.59
N GLU A 115 -17.06 -4.78 3.72
CA GLU A 115 -17.22 -6.22 3.53
C GLU A 115 -16.12 -7.02 4.23
N ARG A 116 -16.51 -8.17 4.78
CA ARG A 116 -15.56 -9.14 5.32
C ARG A 116 -15.01 -10.00 4.19
N ALA A 117 -13.68 -10.08 4.12
CA ALA A 117 -12.96 -10.97 3.22
C ALA A 117 -11.86 -11.74 3.97
N THR A 118 -11.29 -12.76 3.30
CA THR A 118 -10.16 -13.53 3.80
C THR A 118 -8.97 -13.38 2.85
N CYS A 119 -7.86 -12.87 3.37
CA CYS A 119 -6.59 -12.84 2.66
C CYS A 119 -5.75 -14.05 3.04
N LYS A 120 -5.13 -14.74 2.07
CA LYS A 120 -4.26 -15.91 2.34
C LYS A 120 -3.06 -15.59 3.25
N HIS A 121 -2.60 -14.35 3.30
CA HIS A 121 -1.46 -13.94 4.12
C HIS A 121 -1.84 -13.22 5.42
N CYS A 122 -2.96 -12.50 5.43
CA CYS A 122 -3.37 -11.70 6.57
C CYS A 122 -4.50 -12.34 7.38
N GLY A 123 -5.23 -13.34 6.84
CA GLY A 123 -6.45 -13.87 7.44
C GLY A 123 -7.65 -12.95 7.22
N PRO A 124 -8.60 -12.88 8.16
CA PRO A 124 -9.79 -12.03 8.04
C PRO A 124 -9.42 -10.54 7.98
N VAL A 125 -9.97 -9.83 6.99
CA VAL A 125 -9.71 -8.42 6.72
C VAL A 125 -10.98 -7.71 6.22
N TRP A 126 -11.00 -6.38 6.35
CA TRP A 126 -12.01 -5.51 5.71
C TRP A 126 -11.60 -5.18 4.28
N LEU A 127 -12.53 -5.30 3.33
CA LEU A 127 -12.43 -4.88 1.93
C LEU A 127 -13.75 -4.24 1.47
N TRP A 128 -13.80 -3.74 0.22
CA TRP A 128 -15.05 -3.27 -0.41
C TRP A 128 -15.87 -4.38 -1.08
N PHE A 129 -15.40 -5.63 -1.00
CA PHE A 129 -16.08 -6.81 -1.52
C PHE A 129 -15.79 -8.02 -0.62
N SER A 130 -16.70 -8.99 -0.61
CA SER A 130 -16.51 -10.25 0.10
C SER A 130 -15.77 -11.28 -0.76
N GLY A 131 -15.02 -12.19 -0.13
CA GLY A 131 -14.41 -13.33 -0.83
C GLY A 131 -13.03 -13.71 -0.29
N GLU A 132 -12.33 -14.57 -1.03
CA GLU A 132 -10.94 -14.90 -0.78
C GLU A 132 -10.01 -14.14 -1.75
N VAL A 133 -8.90 -13.63 -1.23
CA VAL A 133 -7.88 -12.93 -2.02
C VAL A 133 -6.49 -13.46 -1.71
N LEU A 134 -5.62 -13.48 -2.71
CA LEU A 134 -4.21 -13.84 -2.51
C LEU A 134 -3.51 -12.78 -1.64
N GLY A 135 -3.63 -11.51 -2.03
CA GLY A 135 -3.14 -10.36 -1.27
C GLY A 135 -4.27 -9.38 -0.97
N CYS A 136 -4.10 -8.59 0.11
CA CYS A 136 -4.99 -7.50 0.44
C CYS A 136 -4.18 -6.21 0.66
N PRO A 137 -4.83 -5.03 0.64
CA PRO A 137 -4.16 -3.75 0.90
C PRO A 137 -3.39 -3.71 2.23
N TRP A 138 -3.82 -4.50 3.22
CA TRP A 138 -3.22 -4.63 4.55
C TRP A 138 -1.96 -5.52 4.59
N CYS A 139 -1.60 -6.21 3.51
CA CYS A 139 -0.38 -7.04 3.47
C CYS A 139 0.90 -6.23 3.73
N TRP A 140 0.90 -4.95 3.38
CA TRP A 140 1.97 -4.03 3.70
C TRP A 140 2.08 -3.75 5.20
N ASN A 141 0.96 -3.63 5.90
CA ASN A 141 0.95 -3.52 7.36
C ASN A 141 1.51 -4.79 7.98
N ARG A 142 1.09 -5.97 7.50
CA ARG A 142 1.67 -7.25 7.95
C ARG A 142 3.19 -7.25 7.79
N ALA A 143 3.71 -6.90 6.61
CA ALA A 143 5.15 -6.88 6.34
C ALA A 143 5.91 -5.90 7.26
N ALA A 144 5.30 -4.75 7.56
CA ALA A 144 5.85 -3.74 8.45
C ALA A 144 5.50 -3.94 9.95
N VAL A 145 4.88 -5.07 10.31
CA VAL A 145 4.42 -5.36 11.69
C VAL A 145 3.51 -4.26 12.27
N ARG A 146 2.69 -3.65 11.41
CA ARG A 146 1.70 -2.64 11.77
C ARG A 146 0.32 -3.27 12.02
N PRO A 147 -0.56 -2.61 12.79
CA PRO A 147 -1.91 -3.09 13.06
C PRO A 147 -2.73 -3.37 11.80
N ILE A 148 -3.60 -4.38 11.86
CA ILE A 148 -4.58 -4.69 10.82
C ILE A 148 -5.97 -4.75 11.47
N PRO A 149 -6.92 -3.89 11.08
CA PRO A 149 -8.26 -3.90 11.65
C PRO A 149 -8.99 -5.19 11.26
N ARG A 150 -9.59 -5.86 12.26
CA ARG A 150 -10.23 -7.17 12.06
C ARG A 150 -11.74 -7.07 11.97
N PRO A 151 -12.38 -7.76 11.01
CA PRO A 151 -13.84 -7.79 10.91
C PRO A 151 -14.50 -8.71 11.94
N CYS A 152 -13.75 -9.63 12.54
CA CYS A 152 -14.25 -10.58 13.52
C CYS A 152 -13.15 -11.01 14.49
N SER A 153 -13.57 -11.62 15.60
CA SER A 153 -12.66 -12.32 16.50
C SER A 153 -12.06 -13.56 15.83
N VAL A 154 -10.82 -13.86 16.19
CA VAL A 154 -10.00 -14.99 15.70
C VAL A 154 -9.62 -15.91 16.85
N HIS A 155 -9.30 -17.16 16.54
CA HIS A 155 -8.82 -18.12 17.55
C HIS A 155 -7.31 -17.99 17.74
N CYS A 156 -6.84 -18.00 18.99
CA CYS A 156 -5.41 -17.95 19.27
C CYS A 156 -4.66 -19.14 18.64
N GLY A 157 -5.25 -20.34 18.67
CA GLY A 157 -4.66 -21.55 18.08
C GLY A 157 -4.40 -21.47 16.58
N GLU A 158 -5.18 -20.65 15.87
CA GLU A 158 -5.04 -20.41 14.42
C GLU A 158 -3.98 -19.34 14.11
N CYS A 159 -3.42 -18.71 15.13
CA CYS A 159 -2.43 -17.66 14.99
C CYS A 159 -1.01 -18.24 14.96
N LEU A 160 -0.17 -17.76 14.03
CA LEU A 160 1.26 -18.07 13.96
C LEU A 160 2.02 -17.65 15.24
N HIS A 161 1.49 -16.68 15.99
CA HIS A 161 2.11 -16.16 17.21
C HIS A 161 1.76 -16.93 18.47
N PHE A 162 0.83 -17.88 18.40
CA PHE A 162 0.46 -18.69 19.55
C PHE A 162 1.43 -19.85 19.74
N GLU A 163 2.06 -19.87 20.90
CA GLU A 163 3.01 -20.90 21.31
C GLU A 163 2.40 -21.71 22.44
N ARG A 164 2.15 -23.01 22.17
CA ARG A 164 1.64 -23.93 23.20
C ARG A 164 2.70 -24.14 24.27
N ILE A 165 2.27 -24.15 25.52
CA ILE A 165 3.10 -24.64 26.64
C ILE A 165 2.92 -26.15 26.78
N GLY A 166 3.45 -26.75 27.85
CA GLY A 166 3.33 -28.19 28.15
C GLY A 166 1.91 -28.72 28.39
N HIS A 167 0.88 -28.09 27.81
CA HIS A 167 -0.52 -28.43 27.90
C HIS A 167 -1.17 -28.44 26.50
N PRO A 168 -2.09 -29.37 26.20
CA PRO A 168 -2.65 -29.54 24.85
C PRO A 168 -3.32 -28.31 24.25
N HIS A 169 -3.94 -27.44 25.07
CA HIS A 169 -4.75 -26.31 24.62
C HIS A 169 -4.26 -24.93 25.08
N LEU A 170 -3.28 -24.91 25.99
CA LEU A 170 -2.87 -23.68 26.66
C LEU A 170 -1.55 -23.20 26.07
N GLY A 171 -1.41 -21.89 25.92
CA GLY A 171 -0.22 -21.27 25.35
C GLY A 171 -0.14 -19.78 25.63
N HIS A 172 0.79 -19.12 24.98
CA HIS A 172 1.03 -17.68 25.08
C HIS A 172 1.20 -17.06 23.68
N CYS A 173 0.99 -15.77 23.59
CA CYS A 173 1.24 -14.94 22.42
C CYS A 173 2.67 -14.41 22.45
N THR A 174 3.48 -14.84 21.49
CA THR A 174 4.86 -14.36 21.30
C THR A 174 4.98 -12.86 20.97
N LYS A 175 3.85 -12.17 20.73
CA LYS A 175 3.78 -10.72 20.50
C LYS A 175 3.38 -9.91 21.74
N GLY A 176 3.15 -10.56 22.88
CA GLY A 176 2.79 -9.91 24.14
C GLY A 176 1.41 -9.27 24.13
N GLU A 177 0.47 -9.81 23.35
CA GLU A 177 -0.94 -9.42 23.46
C GLU A 177 -1.45 -9.74 24.88
N PRO A 178 -2.44 -9.00 25.42
CA PRO A 178 -2.94 -9.25 26.77
C PRO A 178 -3.45 -10.69 26.99
N GLU A 179 -2.99 -11.32 28.06
CA GLU A 179 -3.30 -12.71 28.40
C GLU A 179 -3.86 -12.83 29.81
N ALA A 180 -4.60 -13.90 30.07
CA ALA A 180 -4.98 -14.23 31.44
C ALA A 180 -3.75 -14.77 32.20
N ILE A 181 -3.81 -14.79 33.52
CA ILE A 181 -2.72 -15.32 34.38
C ILE A 181 -2.33 -16.76 33.99
N ALA A 182 -3.31 -17.56 33.57
CA ALA A 182 -3.08 -18.94 33.14
C ALA A 182 -2.58 -19.05 31.68
N GLY A 183 -2.51 -17.96 30.92
CA GLY A 183 -2.23 -17.96 29.48
C GLY A 183 -3.49 -17.85 28.61
N LEU A 184 -3.34 -18.23 27.33
CA LEU A 184 -4.37 -18.21 26.29
C LEU A 184 -4.81 -19.63 25.96
N TRP A 185 -6.13 -19.86 25.87
CA TRP A 185 -6.64 -21.10 25.27
C TRP A 185 -6.59 -21.00 23.75
N ASP A 186 -6.24 -22.08 23.07
CA ASP A 186 -6.19 -22.12 21.61
C ASP A 186 -7.55 -21.83 20.95
N THR A 187 -8.64 -22.19 21.61
CA THR A 187 -10.02 -21.89 21.18
C THR A 187 -10.53 -20.52 21.62
N ASP A 188 -9.74 -19.70 22.32
CA ASP A 188 -10.19 -18.36 22.74
C ASP A 188 -10.39 -17.46 21.53
N ARG A 189 -11.56 -16.81 21.47
CA ARG A 189 -11.90 -15.85 20.42
C ARG A 189 -11.57 -14.44 20.88
N ARG A 190 -10.64 -13.78 20.19
CA ARG A 190 -10.20 -12.41 20.55
C ARG A 190 -10.10 -11.52 19.33
N TYR A 191 -10.31 -10.22 19.52
CA TYR A 191 -9.91 -9.23 18.51
C TYR A 191 -8.41 -9.03 18.65
N CYS A 192 -7.65 -9.40 17.63
CA CYS A 192 -6.20 -9.28 17.63
C CYS A 192 -5.74 -8.65 16.32
N GLU A 193 -5.24 -7.41 16.41
CA GLU A 193 -4.74 -6.68 15.23
C GLU A 193 -3.45 -7.30 14.68
N ARG A 194 -2.68 -7.99 15.55
CA ARG A 194 -1.44 -8.72 15.21
C ARG A 194 -1.66 -10.15 14.74
N PHE A 195 -2.90 -10.62 14.60
CA PHE A 195 -3.18 -11.98 14.15
C PHE A 195 -2.52 -12.29 12.79
N LEU A 196 -1.87 -13.45 12.68
CA LEU A 196 -1.39 -13.97 11.41
C LEU A 196 -1.82 -15.43 11.27
N PRO A 197 -2.43 -15.84 10.15
CA PRO A 197 -2.87 -17.21 9.98
C PRO A 197 -1.69 -18.18 10.03
N ASN A 198 -1.81 -19.25 10.80
CA ASN A 198 -0.84 -20.35 10.81
C ASN A 198 -1.01 -21.23 9.55
N PRO A 199 -0.01 -21.31 8.66
CA PRO A 199 -0.10 -22.08 7.42
C PRO A 199 -0.37 -23.58 7.63
N GLN A 200 0.04 -24.14 8.77
CA GLN A 200 -0.09 -25.57 9.05
C GLN A 200 -1.54 -25.97 9.39
N GLN A 201 -2.35 -25.06 9.92
CA GLN A 201 -3.74 -25.37 10.29
C GLN A 201 -4.74 -25.16 9.16
N THR A 202 -4.45 -24.31 8.17
CA THR A 202 -5.37 -24.11 7.03
C THR A 202 -5.56 -25.39 6.21
N ASN A 203 -4.62 -26.34 6.28
CA ASN A 203 -4.72 -27.64 5.60
C ASN A 203 -5.48 -28.71 6.43
N ASN A 204 -5.63 -28.53 7.74
CA ASN A 204 -6.28 -29.50 8.62
C ASN A 204 -7.80 -29.33 8.71
N ASN A 205 -8.36 -28.29 8.08
CA ASN A 205 -9.82 -28.08 7.93
C ASN A 205 -10.44 -28.93 6.80
N GLN A 206 -9.80 -30.03 6.39
CA GLN A 206 -10.53 -31.05 5.61
C GLN A 206 -11.62 -31.66 6.50
N PRO A 207 -12.86 -31.81 6.00
CA PRO A 207 -13.93 -32.41 6.77
C PRO A 207 -13.52 -33.82 7.19
N ARG A 208 -13.59 -34.07 8.50
CA ARG A 208 -13.35 -35.39 9.08
C ARG A 208 -14.26 -36.41 8.37
N PRO A 209 -13.73 -37.50 7.78
CA PRO A 209 -14.58 -38.50 7.13
C PRO A 209 -15.57 -39.04 8.16
N ALA A 210 -16.84 -39.12 7.75
CA ALA A 210 -17.91 -39.64 8.58
C ALA A 210 -17.53 -41.03 9.10
N LYS A 211 -17.65 -41.24 10.42
CA LYS A 211 -17.49 -42.55 11.04
C LYS A 211 -18.42 -43.53 10.31
N ALA A 212 -17.87 -44.58 9.72
CA ALA A 212 -18.63 -45.72 9.28
C ALA A 212 -19.26 -46.37 10.51
N GLU A 213 -20.58 -46.42 10.54
CA GLU A 213 -21.34 -47.24 11.48
C GLU A 213 -21.17 -48.71 11.06
N THR A 214 -20.72 -49.53 12.00
CA THR A 214 -20.70 -51.01 11.94
C THR A 214 -21.70 -51.57 12.92
#